data_AF-Q0DEB1-F1
#
_entry.id   AF-Q0DEB1-F1
#
_cell.length_a   1.000
_cell.length_b   1.000
_cell.length_c   1.000
_cell.angle_alpha   90.00
_cell.angle_beta   90.00
_cell.angle_gamma   90.00
#
_symmetry.space_group_name_H-M   'P 1'
#
loop_
_entity.id
_entity.type
_entity.pdbx_description
1 polymer ?
#
loop_
_entity_poly.entity_id
_entity_poly.type
_entity_poly.pdbx_seq_one_letter_code
_entity_poly.pdbx_strand_id
1 'polypeptide(L)'
;QGSPSKWSAHKIGSECESLFDPIKAIKEGRPVYFTGEMVFPCIFDEIHALRPLKETAHMLAHKEDWPPLYDVNVLNNNKVPVAAAVYYEDMYVNFNIAKETASQIAGIRLWITNEYMHSGIRDGGSHVFDHLMGLLNGKKPLF
;
A
#
# COMPACT_ATOMS: atom_id res chain seq x y z
N GLN A 1 -7.24 4.34 10.19
CA GLN A 1 -7.58 3.39 11.27
C GLN A 1 -9.02 3.66 11.69
N GLY A 2 -9.76 2.69 12.22
CA GLY A 2 -11.09 2.95 12.81
C GLY A 2 -12.22 3.28 11.85
N SER A 3 -12.13 2.88 10.57
CA SER A 3 -13.23 3.09 9.62
C SER A 3 -13.33 1.91 8.67
N PRO A 4 -14.55 1.58 8.22
CA PRO A 4 -14.77 0.51 7.25
C PRO A 4 -14.15 0.87 5.91
N SER A 5 -13.61 -0.11 5.19
CA SER A 5 -13.09 0.13 3.84
C SER A 5 -14.21 0.51 2.87
N LYS A 6 -15.44 0.03 3.11
CA LYS A 6 -16.64 0.23 2.27
C LYS A 6 -16.33 -0.01 0.80
N TRP A 7 -15.58 -1.07 0.51
CA TRP A 7 -15.09 -1.39 -0.83
C TRP A 7 -14.41 -0.18 -1.49
N SER A 8 -13.39 0.38 -0.83
CA SER A 8 -12.72 1.62 -1.23
C SER A 8 -12.29 1.62 -2.70
N ALA A 9 -11.71 0.52 -3.18
CA ALA A 9 -11.31 0.37 -4.58
C ALA A 9 -12.51 0.46 -5.53
N HIS A 10 -13.63 -0.18 -5.21
CA HIS A 10 -14.86 -0.11 -6.01
C HIS A 10 -15.43 1.31 -6.00
N LYS A 11 -15.53 1.94 -4.83
CA LYS A 11 -16.06 3.29 -4.67
C LYS A 11 -15.25 4.33 -5.46
N ILE A 12 -13.93 4.35 -5.27
CA ILE A 12 -13.04 5.26 -6.00
C ILE A 12 -13.00 4.90 -7.50
N GLY A 13 -13.04 3.61 -7.82
CA GLY A 13 -13.13 3.12 -9.19
C GLY A 13 -14.35 3.65 -9.92
N SER A 14 -15.53 3.70 -9.28
CA SER A 14 -16.75 4.27 -9.85
C SER A 14 -16.63 5.79 -10.10
N GLU A 15 -15.91 6.52 -9.26
CA GLU A 15 -15.62 7.94 -9.49
C GLU A 15 -14.70 8.17 -10.70
N CYS A 16 -13.84 7.18 -11.00
CA CYS A 16 -12.88 7.19 -12.10
C CYS A 16 -13.28 6.26 -13.28
N GLU A 17 -14.54 5.81 -13.34
CA GLU A 17 -14.96 4.68 -14.19
C GLU A 17 -14.56 4.87 -15.66
N SER A 18 -14.70 6.10 -16.16
CA SER A 18 -14.35 6.43 -17.55
C SER A 18 -12.89 6.20 -17.92
N LEU A 19 -11.97 6.24 -16.95
CA LEU A 19 -10.53 6.00 -17.14
C LEU A 19 -10.22 4.51 -17.21
N PHE A 20 -10.92 3.69 -16.43
CA PHE A 20 -10.66 2.26 -16.29
C PHE A 20 -11.60 1.36 -17.13
N ASP A 21 -12.57 1.93 -17.84
CA ASP A 21 -13.39 1.18 -18.81
C ASP A 21 -12.54 0.75 -20.02
N PRO A 22 -12.28 -0.57 -20.19
CA PRO A 22 -11.44 -1.06 -21.28
C PRO A 22 -12.12 -0.94 -22.65
N ILE A 23 -13.46 -1.07 -22.72
CA ILE A 23 -14.22 -0.97 -23.96
C ILE A 23 -14.18 0.46 -24.46
N LYS A 24 -14.38 1.43 -23.56
CA LYS A 24 -14.28 2.85 -23.89
C LYS A 24 -12.86 3.24 -24.28
N ALA A 25 -11.84 2.73 -23.57
CA ALA A 25 -10.43 2.98 -23.90
C ALA A 25 -10.09 2.57 -25.33
N ILE A 26 -10.51 1.36 -25.74
CA ILE A 26 -10.27 0.85 -27.10
C ILE A 26 -10.98 1.72 -28.14
N LYS A 27 -12.25 2.09 -27.92
CA LYS A 27 -13.02 2.93 -28.83
C LYS A 27 -12.39 4.32 -29.03
N GLU A 28 -11.79 4.87 -27.98
CA GLU A 28 -11.18 6.21 -27.96
C GLU A 28 -9.68 6.19 -28.31
N GLY A 29 -9.09 5.02 -28.62
CA GLY A 29 -7.67 4.90 -28.97
C GLY A 29 -6.71 5.16 -27.81
N ARG A 30 -7.16 4.96 -26.57
CA ARG A 30 -6.39 5.15 -25.33
C ARG A 30 -5.78 3.82 -24.86
N PRO A 31 -4.69 3.85 -24.07
CA PRO A 31 -4.25 2.67 -23.33
C PRO A 31 -5.35 2.15 -22.39
N VAL A 32 -5.43 0.82 -22.25
CA VAL A 32 -6.24 0.18 -21.21
C VAL A 32 -5.44 0.17 -19.92
N TYR A 33 -6.00 0.74 -18.87
CA TYR A 33 -5.40 0.72 -17.54
C TYR A 33 -5.94 -0.42 -16.69
N PHE A 34 -5.08 -0.95 -15.83
CA PHE A 34 -5.43 -1.99 -14.86
C PHE A 34 -5.47 -1.40 -13.45
N THR A 35 -6.21 -2.06 -12.56
CA THR A 35 -6.42 -1.61 -11.18
C THR A 35 -5.39 -2.18 -10.20
N GLY A 36 -4.46 -3.03 -10.65
CA GLY A 36 -3.49 -3.72 -9.79
C GLY A 36 -4.15 -4.77 -8.89
N GLU A 37 -3.63 -4.97 -7.68
CA GLU A 37 -4.11 -5.92 -6.66
C GLU A 37 -5.34 -5.43 -5.86
N MET A 38 -6.22 -4.66 -6.48
CA MET A 38 -7.42 -4.14 -5.82
C MET A 38 -8.51 -5.21 -5.71
N VAL A 39 -9.20 -5.25 -4.57
CA VAL A 39 -10.28 -6.21 -4.31
C VAL A 39 -11.65 -5.56 -4.53
N PHE A 40 -12.46 -6.16 -5.39
CA PHE A 40 -13.80 -5.69 -5.74
C PHE A 40 -14.88 -6.69 -5.29
N PRO A 41 -16.13 -6.23 -5.03
CA PRO A 41 -17.24 -7.13 -4.70
C PRO A 41 -17.47 -8.22 -5.75
N CYS A 42 -17.36 -7.88 -7.04
CA CYS A 42 -17.64 -8.80 -8.15
C CYS A 42 -16.69 -10.00 -8.20
N ILE A 43 -15.48 -9.89 -7.64
CA ILE A 43 -14.51 -10.99 -7.54
C ILE A 43 -15.14 -12.20 -6.84
N PHE A 44 -15.97 -11.95 -5.83
CA PHE A 44 -16.65 -13.01 -5.06
C PHE A 44 -17.86 -13.60 -5.79
N ASP A 45 -18.35 -12.98 -6.87
CA ASP A 45 -19.40 -13.52 -7.74
C ASP A 45 -18.80 -14.31 -8.91
N GLU A 46 -17.71 -13.80 -9.48
CA GLU A 46 -17.09 -14.30 -10.70
C GLU A 46 -16.13 -15.47 -10.45
N ILE A 47 -15.31 -15.39 -9.39
CA ILE A 47 -14.35 -16.44 -9.07
C ILE A 47 -15.04 -17.52 -8.24
N HIS A 48 -15.28 -18.68 -8.86
CA HIS A 48 -16.01 -19.79 -8.25
C HIS A 48 -15.50 -20.17 -6.85
N ALA A 49 -14.17 -20.25 -6.69
CA ALA A 49 -13.55 -20.61 -5.41
C ALA A 49 -13.77 -19.58 -4.28
N LEU A 50 -14.14 -18.34 -4.62
CA LEU A 50 -14.34 -17.26 -3.65
C LEU A 50 -15.80 -17.05 -3.28
N ARG A 51 -16.76 -17.59 -4.04
CA ARG A 51 -18.21 -17.47 -3.75
C ARG A 51 -18.60 -17.79 -2.31
N PRO A 52 -18.09 -18.88 -1.68
CA PRO A 52 -18.43 -19.17 -0.29
C PRO A 52 -18.01 -18.09 0.71
N LEU A 53 -17.05 -17.24 0.35
CA LEU A 53 -16.51 -16.17 1.20
C LEU A 53 -17.22 -14.82 0.99
N LYS A 54 -18.18 -14.74 0.06
CA LYS A 54 -18.82 -13.47 -0.32
C LYS A 54 -19.43 -12.73 0.87
N GLU A 55 -20.23 -13.41 1.67
CA GLU A 55 -20.86 -12.79 2.85
C GLU A 55 -19.82 -12.29 3.85
N THR A 56 -18.81 -13.11 4.14
CA THR A 56 -17.69 -12.72 5.02
C THR A 56 -16.95 -11.50 4.49
N ALA A 57 -16.67 -11.45 3.19
CA ALA A 57 -16.02 -10.30 2.58
C ALA A 57 -16.87 -9.02 2.67
N HIS A 58 -18.19 -9.13 2.49
CA HIS A 58 -19.10 -8.00 2.70
C HIS A 58 -19.12 -7.52 4.15
N MET A 59 -19.13 -8.44 5.13
CA MET A 59 -19.05 -8.09 6.54
C MET A 59 -17.74 -7.38 6.87
N LEU A 60 -16.60 -7.88 6.37
CA LEU A 60 -15.29 -7.25 6.58
C LEU A 60 -15.22 -5.86 5.96
N ALA A 61 -15.74 -5.68 4.74
CA ALA A 61 -15.75 -4.38 4.06
C ALA A 61 -16.58 -3.32 4.82
N HIS A 62 -17.61 -3.74 5.56
CA HIS A 62 -18.49 -2.86 6.33
C HIS A 62 -18.19 -2.82 7.82
N LYS A 63 -17.17 -3.55 8.30
CA LYS A 63 -16.80 -3.53 9.72
C LYS A 63 -16.36 -2.12 10.13
N GLU A 64 -17.09 -1.50 11.05
CA GLU A 64 -16.88 -0.10 11.43
C GLU A 64 -16.02 0.07 12.69
N ASP A 65 -16.03 -0.94 13.56
CA ASP A 65 -15.39 -0.98 14.87
C ASP A 65 -13.94 -1.49 14.82
N TRP A 66 -13.18 -1.09 13.81
CA TRP A 66 -11.74 -1.36 13.81
C TRP A 66 -11.09 -0.59 14.96
N PRO A 67 -10.37 -1.25 15.89
CA PRO A 67 -9.61 -0.50 16.88
C PRO A 67 -8.50 0.30 16.19
N PRO A 68 -7.99 1.36 16.84
CA PRO A 68 -6.70 1.92 16.47
C PRO A 68 -5.65 0.80 16.46
N LEU A 69 -5.02 0.59 15.31
CA LEU A 69 -3.92 -0.35 15.12
C LEU A 69 -2.60 0.21 15.66
N TYR A 70 -2.43 1.54 15.64
CA TYR A 70 -1.19 2.20 16.04
C TYR A 70 -1.45 3.34 17.02
N ASP A 71 -0.67 3.38 18.10
CA ASP A 71 -0.59 4.52 19.02
C ASP A 71 0.50 5.49 18.53
N VAL A 72 0.06 6.63 18.00
CA VAL A 72 0.94 7.67 17.46
C VAL A 72 1.82 8.31 18.54
N ASN A 73 1.36 8.39 19.79
CA ASN A 73 2.18 8.93 20.88
C ASN A 73 3.32 7.97 21.22
N VAL A 74 3.05 6.66 21.21
CA VAL A 74 4.09 5.64 21.40
C VAL A 74 5.09 5.66 20.25
N LEU A 75 4.62 5.74 19.00
CA LEU A 75 5.49 5.83 17.81
C LEU A 75 6.38 7.08 17.85
N ASN A 76 5.85 8.23 18.23
CA ASN A 76 6.59 9.48 18.39
C ASN A 76 7.57 9.47 19.57
N ASN A 77 7.45 8.53 20.51
CA ASN A 77 8.38 8.36 21.64
C ASN A 77 9.27 7.11 21.52
N ASN A 78 9.23 6.44 20.36
CA ASN A 78 10.00 5.25 20.09
C ASN A 78 11.51 5.48 20.32
N LYS A 79 12.17 4.51 20.97
CA LYS A 79 13.61 4.50 21.24
C LYS A 79 14.37 3.43 20.47
N VAL A 80 13.65 2.51 19.82
CA VAL A 80 14.25 1.47 18.98
C VAL A 80 14.61 2.10 17.63
N PRO A 81 15.85 2.01 17.14
CA PRO A 81 16.20 2.50 15.81
C PRO A 81 15.35 1.84 14.72
N VAL A 82 14.84 2.62 13.77
CA VAL A 82 14.01 2.12 12.66
C VAL A 82 14.64 2.53 11.35
N ALA A 83 14.68 1.61 10.40
CA ALA A 83 15.04 1.89 9.01
C ALA A 83 13.92 1.37 8.11
N ALA A 84 13.55 2.13 7.09
CA ALA A 84 12.51 1.75 6.15
C ALA A 84 12.93 2.07 4.71
N ALA A 85 12.67 1.13 3.81
CA ALA A 85 12.77 1.37 2.37
C ALA A 85 11.47 2.04 1.90
N VAL A 86 11.59 3.10 1.12
CA VAL A 86 10.46 3.79 0.50
C VAL A 86 10.76 3.87 -0.99
N TYR A 87 9.98 3.12 -1.77
CA TYR A 87 10.14 3.14 -3.22
C TYR A 87 9.40 4.36 -3.78
N TYR A 88 10.12 5.21 -4.51
CA TYR A 88 9.59 6.50 -4.98
C TYR A 88 8.43 6.32 -5.95
N GLU A 89 8.50 5.29 -6.81
CA GLU A 89 7.51 4.97 -7.85
C GLU A 89 6.67 3.74 -7.47
N ASP A 90 6.44 3.48 -6.18
CA ASP A 90 5.58 2.36 -5.74
C ASP A 90 4.12 2.58 -6.19
N MET A 91 3.56 1.58 -6.87
CA MET A 91 2.17 1.59 -7.35
C MET A 91 1.15 1.48 -6.21
N TYR A 92 1.51 0.86 -5.08
CA TYR A 92 0.62 0.51 -3.99
C TYR A 92 0.78 1.42 -2.77
N VAL A 93 2.01 1.82 -2.46
CA VAL A 93 2.32 2.64 -1.28
C VAL A 93 2.72 4.04 -1.74
N ASN A 94 1.78 4.98 -1.69
CA ASN A 94 2.04 6.36 -2.11
C ASN A 94 3.20 6.99 -1.32
N PHE A 95 4.18 7.54 -2.04
CA PHE A 95 5.37 8.17 -1.47
C PHE A 95 5.07 9.26 -0.43
N ASN A 96 4.13 10.16 -0.71
CA ASN A 96 3.81 11.27 0.20
C ASN A 96 3.17 10.78 1.49
N ILE A 97 2.26 9.80 1.39
CA ILE A 97 1.62 9.17 2.57
C ILE A 97 2.66 8.40 3.40
N ALA A 98 3.59 7.69 2.75
CA ALA A 98 4.68 6.99 3.42
C ALA A 98 5.58 7.98 4.18
N LYS A 99 5.93 9.10 3.56
CA LYS A 99 6.73 10.16 4.18
C LYS A 99 6.00 10.84 5.34
N GLU A 100 4.71 11.13 5.18
CA GLU A 100 3.87 11.67 6.25
C GLU A 100 3.83 10.71 7.45
N THR A 101 3.62 9.42 7.19
CA THR A 101 3.63 8.38 8.23
C THR A 101 5.00 8.31 8.93
N ALA A 102 6.09 8.32 8.17
CA ALA A 102 7.44 8.31 8.73
C ALA A 102 7.72 9.53 9.62
N SER A 103 7.13 10.70 9.32
CA SER A 103 7.29 11.89 10.17
C SER A 103 6.71 11.72 11.58
N GLN A 104 5.84 10.72 11.78
CA GLN A 104 5.20 10.40 13.06
C GLN A 104 5.90 9.25 13.82
N ILE A 105 7.08 8.81 13.36
CA ILE A 105 7.84 7.72 13.98
C ILE A 105 9.20 8.25 14.41
N ALA A 106 9.44 8.32 15.71
CA ALA A 106 10.71 8.81 16.22
C ALA A 106 11.87 7.89 15.85
N GLY A 107 12.94 8.51 15.35
CA GLY A 107 14.19 7.83 15.01
C GLY A 107 14.18 7.02 13.72
N ILE A 108 13.11 7.11 12.91
CA ILE A 108 13.05 6.42 11.62
C ILE A 108 14.03 7.01 10.60
N ARG A 109 14.69 6.13 9.85
CA ARG A 109 15.65 6.45 8.79
C ARG A 109 15.10 5.91 7.48
N LEU A 110 14.83 6.79 6.53
CA LEU A 110 14.29 6.38 5.23
C LEU A 110 15.40 6.20 4.22
N TRP A 111 15.40 5.07 3.52
CA TRP A 111 16.07 4.93 2.24
C TRP A 111 15.02 5.11 1.14
N ILE A 112 15.03 6.30 0.53
CA ILE A 112 14.14 6.61 -0.59
C ILE A 112 14.88 6.25 -1.88
N THR A 113 14.30 5.39 -2.70
CA THR A 113 14.96 4.89 -3.92
C THR A 113 13.96 4.63 -5.04
N ASN A 114 14.40 4.78 -6.29
CA ASN A 114 13.69 4.35 -7.50
C ASN A 114 14.36 3.15 -8.18
N GLU A 115 15.37 2.55 -7.54
CA GLU A 115 16.03 1.33 -8.02
C GLU A 115 15.11 0.10 -7.97
N TYR A 116 14.06 0.18 -7.15
CA TYR A 116 13.10 -0.89 -6.91
C TYR A 116 11.67 -0.34 -6.90
N MET A 117 10.71 -1.23 -7.12
CA MET A 117 9.27 -1.00 -6.92
C MET A 117 8.79 -1.84 -5.74
N HIS A 118 7.47 -2.05 -5.63
CA HIS A 118 6.82 -2.81 -4.56
C HIS A 118 7.49 -4.17 -4.25
N SER A 119 8.07 -4.82 -5.26
CA SER A 119 8.76 -6.10 -5.14
C SER A 119 10.24 -6.02 -4.73
N GLY A 120 10.74 -4.89 -4.22
CA GLY A 120 12.17 -4.69 -3.98
C GLY A 120 12.87 -5.77 -3.14
N ILE A 121 12.20 -6.38 -2.15
CA ILE A 121 12.76 -7.51 -1.39
C ILE A 121 12.92 -8.77 -2.26
N ARG A 122 11.99 -9.03 -3.18
CA ARG A 122 12.09 -10.16 -4.11
C ARG A 122 13.19 -9.93 -5.13
N ASP A 123 13.32 -8.69 -5.61
CA ASP A 123 14.20 -8.37 -6.74
C ASP A 123 15.65 -8.12 -6.30
N GLY A 124 15.85 -7.59 -5.08
CA GLY A 124 17.15 -7.20 -4.54
C GLY A 124 17.32 -7.53 -3.06
N GLY A 125 16.71 -8.60 -2.56
CA GLY A 125 16.55 -8.88 -1.13
C GLY A 125 17.78 -8.69 -0.25
N SER A 126 18.92 -9.26 -0.62
CA SER A 126 20.17 -9.09 0.14
C SER A 126 20.63 -7.63 0.17
N HIS A 127 20.59 -6.96 -0.98
CA HIS A 127 20.98 -5.55 -1.09
C HIS A 127 20.06 -4.65 -0.26
N VAL A 128 18.74 -4.85 -0.36
CA VAL A 128 17.76 -4.08 0.40
C VAL A 128 17.96 -4.30 1.89
N PHE A 129 18.12 -5.54 2.32
CA PHE A 129 18.35 -5.88 3.72
C PHE A 129 19.65 -5.27 4.25
N ASP A 130 20.76 -5.44 3.54
CA ASP A 130 22.06 -4.91 3.94
C ASP A 130 22.06 -3.39 4.02
N HIS A 131 21.34 -2.72 3.12
CA HIS A 131 21.16 -1.26 3.17
C HIS A 131 20.44 -0.84 4.45
N LEU A 132 19.29 -1.44 4.76
CA LEU A 132 18.52 -1.13 5.96
C LEU A 132 19.30 -1.42 7.24
N MET A 133 20.03 -2.54 7.29
CA MET A 133 20.92 -2.85 8.41
C MET A 133 22.10 -1.88 8.51
N GLY A 134 22.62 -1.41 7.37
CA GLY A 134 23.64 -0.36 7.31
C GLY A 134 23.15 0.96 7.90
N LEU A 135 21.91 1.35 7.59
CA LEU A 135 21.26 2.52 8.18
C LEU A 135 21.13 2.37 9.70
N LEU A 136 20.71 1.21 10.21
CA LEU A 136 20.57 1.00 11.67
C LEU A 136 21.92 1.07 12.39
N ASN A 137 22.96 0.46 11.82
CA ASN A 137 24.28 0.35 12.44
C ASN A 137 25.19 1.58 12.25
N GLY A 138 24.68 2.67 11.66
CA GLY A 138 25.46 3.89 11.41
C GLY A 138 26.55 3.72 10.34
N LYS A 139 26.47 2.67 9.52
CA LYS A 139 27.41 2.38 8.42
C LYS A 139 27.01 3.06 7.11
N LYS A 140 25.83 3.67 7.07
CA LYS A 140 25.30 4.43 5.92
C LYS A 140 24.87 5.82 6.40
N PRO A 141 25.22 6.89 5.66
CA PRO A 141 24.75 8.23 5.98
C PRO A 141 23.23 8.34 5.75
N LEU A 142 22.61 9.34 6.37
CA LEU A 142 21.19 9.66 6.21
C LEU A 142 20.92 10.53 4.96
N PHE A 143 21.93 10.73 4.11
CA PHE A 143 21.93 11.66 2.98
C PHE A 143 22.43 10.95 1.73
#